data_AF-A0AAE8SWD4-F1
#
_entry.id   AF-A0AAE8SWD4-F1
#
_cell.length_a   1.000
_cell.length_b   1.000
_cell.length_c   1.000
_cell.angle_alpha   90.00
_cell.angle_beta   90.00
_cell.angle_gamma   90.00
#
_symmetry.space_group_name_H-M   'P 1'
#
loop_
_entity.id
_entity.type
_entity.pdbx_description
1 polymer ?
#
loop_
_entity_poly.entity_id
_entity_poly.type
_entity_poly.pdbx_seq_one_letter_code
_entity_poly.pdbx_strand_id
1 'polypeptide(L)'
;MSRLTLISAVLLASAHSILAQKTFYENLVLADCGIGLGEGGGSTSREMIYYPGDVWTGNGLETNRPSMMVNVPWTGDYPWGQSGGVKATTPNGDIWRVYINRAIKDPGAAGDAFHTYEPDKPLKCYSYHVDKLYQLDDGKWCSSAYVCNHRGSPYVKPGGGSGGGGGGDGGKDEMRITGSTNSDWVELRDRTAQSVIETVRKTFDNDSHDCDRSEIDIGSGCRISWKCHGDPALKALARMASAFEDTSKKDKFSSKREVNWDVCKVPDTRPGHEGQCRQWVTKTDRYMKMPRVLDVTMDNVPPAGSGRNPSTHGTMGYEITCSKSMWECALCSAIGTAMGVISPGAGAVVSIGCAAC
;
A
#
# COMPACT_ATOMS: atom_id res chain seq x y z
N MET A 1 44.71 -9.37 -17.50
CA MET A 1 43.38 -9.12 -16.91
C MET A 1 42.33 -9.54 -17.93
N SER A 2 41.55 -10.58 -17.60
CA SER A 2 40.75 -11.33 -18.57
C SER A 2 39.49 -10.57 -18.99
N ARG A 3 39.14 -10.64 -20.29
CA ARG A 3 37.95 -10.01 -20.88
C ARG A 3 36.62 -10.45 -20.25
N LEU A 4 36.62 -11.52 -19.45
CA LEU A 4 35.44 -11.96 -18.70
C LEU A 4 35.09 -11.07 -17.50
N THR A 5 36.03 -10.27 -16.97
CA THR A 5 35.75 -9.46 -15.76
C THR A 5 35.01 -8.15 -16.07
N LEU A 6 34.94 -7.72 -17.34
CA LEU A 6 34.24 -6.49 -17.73
C LEU A 6 32.74 -6.70 -18.03
N ILE A 7 32.29 -7.93 -18.28
CA ILE A 7 30.89 -8.18 -18.67
C ILE A 7 29.97 -8.30 -17.43
N SER A 8 30.51 -8.67 -16.26
CA SER A 8 29.73 -8.74 -15.02
C SER A 8 29.40 -7.37 -14.40
N ALA A 9 30.07 -6.28 -14.79
CA ALA A 9 29.80 -4.95 -14.25
C ALA A 9 28.67 -4.20 -14.97
N VAL A 10 28.30 -4.60 -16.20
CA VAL A 10 27.30 -3.90 -17.01
C VAL A 10 25.87 -4.44 -16.78
N LEU A 11 25.72 -5.69 -16.34
CA LEU A 11 24.40 -6.31 -16.10
C LEU A 11 23.75 -5.97 -14.75
N LEU A 12 24.46 -5.30 -13.83
CA LEU A 12 23.88 -4.79 -12.58
C LEU A 12 23.36 -3.34 -12.67
N ALA A 13 23.52 -2.68 -13.82
CA ALA A 13 23.09 -1.28 -14.00
C ALA A 13 21.72 -1.12 -14.70
N SER A 14 21.02 -2.20 -15.03
CA SER A 14 19.85 -2.15 -15.93
C SER A 14 18.61 -2.90 -15.39
N ALA A 15 18.33 -2.77 -14.10
CA ALA A 15 17.04 -3.19 -13.54
C ALA A 15 16.61 -2.27 -12.39
N HIS A 16 16.59 -0.95 -12.63
CA HIS A 16 15.59 -0.14 -11.93
C HIS A 16 14.28 -0.38 -12.66
N SER A 17 13.60 -1.47 -12.31
CA SER A 17 12.17 -1.58 -12.58
C SER A 17 11.53 -0.43 -11.82
N ILE A 18 11.40 0.72 -12.48
CA ILE A 18 10.54 1.80 -12.05
C ILE A 18 9.15 1.17 -12.10
N LEU A 19 8.70 0.65 -10.96
CA LEU A 19 7.28 0.42 -10.72
C LEU A 19 6.65 1.80 -10.91
N ALA A 20 6.10 2.04 -12.09
CA ALA A 20 5.18 3.12 -12.33
C ALA A 20 3.96 2.83 -11.45
N GLN A 21 4.05 3.23 -10.19
CA GLN A 21 2.94 3.20 -9.27
C GLN A 21 1.96 4.23 -9.84
N LYS A 22 0.84 3.74 -10.39
CA LYS A 22 -0.17 4.59 -11.02
C LYS A 22 -0.84 5.41 -9.90
N THR A 23 -0.47 6.68 -9.77
CA THR A 23 -0.77 7.50 -8.59
C THR A 23 -1.99 8.38 -8.79
N PHE A 24 -3.15 7.77 -9.07
CA PHE A 24 -4.39 8.52 -9.33
C PHE A 24 -4.85 9.44 -8.18
N TYR A 25 -4.35 9.21 -6.96
CA TYR A 25 -4.81 9.89 -5.74
C TYR A 25 -3.71 10.69 -5.05
N GLU A 26 -2.57 10.89 -5.71
CA GLU A 26 -1.48 11.67 -5.14
C GLU A 26 -1.84 13.15 -4.96
N ASN A 27 -1.20 13.76 -3.97
CA ASN A 27 -1.19 15.19 -3.77
C ASN A 27 0.24 15.68 -3.58
N LEU A 28 0.56 16.78 -4.25
CA LEU A 28 1.78 17.55 -4.00
C LEU A 28 1.38 18.86 -3.31
N VAL A 29 1.91 19.10 -2.11
CA VAL A 29 1.68 20.34 -1.37
C VAL A 29 2.95 21.18 -1.41
N LEU A 30 2.81 22.42 -1.87
CA LEU A 30 3.84 23.45 -1.75
C LEU A 30 3.60 24.17 -0.44
N ALA A 31 4.55 24.10 0.49
CA ALA A 31 4.36 24.56 1.86
C ALA A 31 5.38 25.63 2.26
N ASP A 32 4.91 26.61 3.01
CA ASP A 32 5.71 27.63 3.67
C ASP A 32 5.88 27.29 5.15
N CYS A 33 7.12 27.12 5.59
CA CYS A 33 7.43 26.63 6.94
C CYS A 33 8.16 27.67 7.79
N GLY A 34 7.80 27.72 9.07
CA GLY A 34 8.28 28.73 10.01
C GLY A 34 7.85 30.15 9.63
N ILE A 35 6.60 30.32 9.21
CA ILE A 35 5.99 31.64 8.97
C ILE A 35 6.10 32.49 10.24
N GLY A 36 6.44 33.76 10.09
CA GLY A 36 6.67 34.68 11.22
C GLY A 36 8.10 34.65 11.79
N LEU A 37 8.93 33.69 11.38
CA LEU A 37 10.31 33.54 11.87
C LEU A 37 11.36 34.05 10.86
N GLY A 38 10.95 34.31 9.61
CA GLY A 38 11.82 34.84 8.56
C GLY A 38 11.80 36.37 8.47
N GLU A 39 12.58 36.90 7.53
CA GLU A 39 12.64 38.34 7.26
C GLU A 39 11.23 38.90 6.96
N GLY A 40 10.89 40.03 7.60
CA GLY A 40 9.57 40.67 7.45
C GLY A 40 8.39 39.83 7.93
N GLY A 41 8.61 38.78 8.73
CA GLY A 41 7.58 37.83 9.16
C GLY A 41 7.28 36.72 8.14
N GLY A 42 8.12 36.56 7.12
CA GLY A 42 7.99 35.48 6.12
C GLY A 42 8.34 34.08 6.65
N SER A 43 8.26 33.09 5.76
CA SER A 43 8.72 31.71 6.03
C SER A 43 10.25 31.62 6.11
N THR A 44 10.76 30.61 6.82
CA THR A 44 12.22 30.31 6.92
C THR A 44 12.63 29.14 6.03
N SER A 45 11.71 28.24 5.71
CA SER A 45 11.92 27.14 4.77
C SER A 45 10.68 26.95 3.88
N ARG A 46 10.89 26.25 2.76
CA ARG A 46 9.85 25.93 1.78
C ARG A 46 9.97 24.46 1.45
N GLU A 47 8.88 23.75 1.60
CA GLU A 47 8.88 22.31 1.42
C GLU A 47 7.95 21.94 0.26
N MET A 48 8.42 21.02 -0.57
CA MET A 48 7.58 20.27 -1.48
C MET A 48 7.26 18.94 -0.81
N ILE A 49 6.00 18.75 -0.43
CA ILE A 49 5.54 17.65 0.39
C ILE A 49 4.63 16.75 -0.44
N TYR A 50 4.97 15.47 -0.52
CA TYR A 50 4.24 14.50 -1.33
C TYR A 50 3.45 13.51 -0.46
N TYR A 51 2.18 13.37 -0.82
CA TYR A 51 1.22 12.47 -0.21
C TYR A 51 0.74 11.47 -1.26
N PRO A 52 0.82 10.15 -1.00
CA PRO A 52 0.33 9.12 -1.92
C PRO A 52 -1.21 8.98 -1.89
N GLY A 53 -1.89 9.92 -1.22
CA GLY A 53 -3.32 9.94 -0.93
C GLY A 53 -3.70 11.30 -0.35
N ASP A 54 -4.76 11.35 0.45
CA ASP A 54 -5.23 12.59 1.07
C ASP A 54 -4.19 13.27 1.98
N VAL A 55 -4.20 14.60 1.94
CA VAL A 55 -3.35 15.42 2.81
C VAL A 55 -3.94 15.48 4.23
N TRP A 56 -5.27 15.54 4.36
CA TRP A 56 -5.98 15.63 5.64
C TRP A 56 -6.65 14.31 6.02
N THR A 57 -6.67 13.97 7.31
CA THR A 57 -7.14 12.66 7.82
C THR A 57 -8.66 12.46 7.76
N GLY A 58 -9.43 13.54 7.65
CA GLY A 58 -10.89 13.51 7.87
C GLY A 58 -11.30 14.09 9.22
N ASN A 59 -10.40 14.11 10.19
CA ASN A 59 -10.67 14.52 11.58
C ASN A 59 -10.30 15.99 11.80
N GLY A 60 -11.03 16.90 11.17
CA GLY A 60 -10.77 18.34 11.27
C GLY A 60 -9.53 18.77 10.47
N LEU A 61 -8.59 19.46 11.12
CA LEU A 61 -7.37 20.01 10.48
C LEU A 61 -6.16 19.06 10.56
N GLU A 62 -6.33 17.87 11.11
CA GLU A 62 -5.28 16.87 11.18
C GLU A 62 -4.87 16.39 9.79
N THR A 63 -3.57 16.19 9.60
CA THR A 63 -2.96 15.77 8.34
C THR A 63 -2.39 14.38 8.42
N ASN A 64 -2.43 13.67 7.30
CA ASN A 64 -1.71 12.40 7.17
C ASN A 64 -0.20 12.67 7.22
N ARG A 65 0.58 11.63 7.51
CA ARG A 65 2.04 11.74 7.42
C ARG A 65 2.46 11.78 5.94
N PRO A 66 3.31 12.72 5.51
CA PRO A 66 3.83 12.72 4.15
C PRO A 66 4.77 11.54 3.94
N SER A 67 4.74 10.98 2.73
CA SER A 67 5.64 9.88 2.37
C SER A 67 7.00 10.37 1.88
N MET A 68 7.05 11.57 1.33
CA MET A 68 8.26 12.23 0.88
C MET A 68 8.16 13.72 1.09
N MET A 69 9.30 14.36 1.36
CA MET A 69 9.42 15.79 1.51
C MET A 69 10.80 16.22 1.02
N VAL A 70 10.88 17.38 0.39
CA VAL A 70 12.14 17.97 -0.04
C VAL A 70 12.10 19.48 0.14
N ASN A 71 13.19 20.02 0.69
CA ASN A 71 13.37 21.45 0.81
C ASN A 71 13.61 22.06 -0.57
N VAL A 72 12.91 23.16 -0.85
CA VAL A 72 13.11 23.99 -2.03
C VAL A 72 13.93 25.22 -1.60
N PRO A 73 15.20 25.32 -2.01
CA PRO A 73 16.06 26.42 -1.61
C PRO A 73 15.54 27.77 -2.12
N TRP A 74 15.71 28.81 -1.30
CA TRP A 74 15.43 30.19 -1.70
C TRP A 74 16.60 30.74 -2.52
N THR A 75 16.34 31.20 -3.74
CA THR A 75 17.36 31.72 -4.67
C THR A 75 17.36 33.24 -4.80
N GLY A 76 16.55 33.95 -3.99
CA GLY A 76 16.40 35.40 -4.02
C GLY A 76 14.95 35.84 -4.19
N ASP A 77 14.12 35.00 -4.82
CA ASP A 77 12.70 35.21 -5.03
C ASP A 77 11.84 34.13 -4.36
N TYR A 78 10.57 34.46 -4.09
CA TYR A 78 9.60 33.50 -3.58
C TYR A 78 9.42 32.34 -4.57
N PRO A 79 9.78 31.10 -4.19
CA PRO A 79 10.06 30.04 -5.15
C PRO A 79 8.84 29.70 -6.00
N TRP A 80 7.65 29.62 -5.41
CA TRP A 80 6.45 29.18 -6.14
C TRP A 80 6.11 30.07 -7.34
N GLY A 81 6.45 31.37 -7.29
CA GLY A 81 6.18 32.31 -8.38
C GLY A 81 7.35 32.54 -9.34
N GLN A 82 8.41 31.74 -9.29
CA GLN A 82 9.63 32.03 -10.05
C GLN A 82 9.47 31.80 -11.56
N SER A 83 10.15 32.63 -12.35
CA SER A 83 10.17 32.49 -13.81
C SER A 83 10.81 31.14 -14.20
N GLY A 84 10.13 30.37 -15.04
CA GLY A 84 10.56 29.02 -15.43
C GLY A 84 10.11 27.90 -14.48
N GLY A 85 9.38 28.23 -13.41
CA GLY A 85 8.83 27.26 -12.45
C GLY A 85 9.85 26.70 -11.47
N VAL A 86 9.36 26.00 -10.45
CA VAL A 86 10.18 25.34 -9.43
C VAL A 86 10.53 23.94 -9.86
N LYS A 87 11.78 23.53 -9.63
CA LYS A 87 12.25 22.17 -9.84
C LYS A 87 12.87 21.62 -8.57
N ALA A 88 12.44 20.43 -8.15
CA ALA A 88 13.02 19.71 -7.02
C ALA A 88 13.07 18.20 -7.30
N THR A 89 14.04 17.52 -6.68
CA THR A 89 14.17 16.06 -6.77
C THR A 89 13.82 15.44 -5.41
N THR A 90 12.81 14.58 -5.37
CA THR A 90 12.39 13.89 -4.14
C THR A 90 13.31 12.71 -3.79
N PRO A 91 13.27 12.19 -2.55
CA PRO A 91 14.16 11.10 -2.12
C PRO A 91 14.12 9.81 -2.96
N ASN A 92 13.00 9.54 -3.65
CA ASN A 92 12.85 8.41 -4.57
C ASN A 92 13.44 8.67 -5.97
N GLY A 93 14.12 9.80 -6.20
CA GLY A 93 14.71 10.17 -7.48
C GLY A 93 13.76 10.85 -8.47
N ASP A 94 12.47 10.98 -8.14
CA ASP A 94 11.50 11.66 -9.00
C ASP A 94 11.76 13.18 -9.06
N ILE A 95 11.60 13.77 -10.24
CA ILE A 95 11.87 15.19 -10.48
C ILE A 95 10.56 15.92 -10.73
N TRP A 96 10.17 16.73 -9.77
CA TRP A 96 8.99 17.58 -9.82
C TRP A 96 9.31 18.93 -10.46
N ARG A 97 8.40 19.40 -11.32
CA ARG A 97 8.39 20.73 -11.93
C ARG A 97 7.03 21.37 -11.70
N VAL A 98 7.02 22.58 -11.14
CA VAL A 98 5.78 23.24 -10.74
C VAL A 98 5.74 24.67 -11.27
N TYR A 99 4.64 25.04 -11.89
CA TYR A 99 4.42 26.36 -12.48
C TYR A 99 3.20 26.99 -11.85
N ILE A 100 3.38 28.07 -11.09
CA ILE A 100 2.29 28.74 -10.36
C ILE A 100 2.19 30.21 -10.75
N ASN A 101 0.96 30.65 -10.95
CA ASN A 101 0.58 32.05 -10.99
C ASN A 101 0.19 32.51 -9.58
N ARG A 102 1.10 33.22 -8.91
CA ARG A 102 0.90 33.74 -7.54
C ARG A 102 -0.21 34.79 -7.40
N ALA A 103 -0.73 35.33 -8.51
CA ALA A 103 -1.79 36.33 -8.46
C ALA A 103 -3.17 35.73 -8.18
N ILE A 104 -3.29 34.40 -8.21
CA ILE A 104 -4.54 33.69 -7.97
C ILE A 104 -4.84 33.63 -6.47
N LYS A 105 -6.07 34.02 -6.10
CA LYS A 105 -6.57 34.03 -4.73
C LYS A 105 -7.24 32.70 -4.38
N ASP A 106 -7.24 32.40 -3.09
CA ASP A 106 -7.83 31.17 -2.56
C ASP A 106 -9.36 31.13 -2.61
N PRO A 107 -9.95 29.94 -2.83
CA PRO A 107 -9.36 28.79 -3.52
C PRO A 107 -9.43 29.01 -5.04
N GLY A 108 -8.30 28.92 -5.76
CA GLY A 108 -8.28 29.17 -7.20
C GLY A 108 -7.27 28.33 -7.94
N ALA A 109 -7.59 27.91 -9.17
CA ALA A 109 -6.66 27.18 -10.04
C ALA A 109 -5.46 28.08 -10.36
N ALA A 110 -4.32 27.76 -9.77
CA ALA A 110 -3.13 28.60 -9.77
C ALA A 110 -2.03 28.10 -10.70
N GLY A 111 -2.09 26.84 -11.14
CA GLY A 111 -1.03 26.31 -12.01
C GLY A 111 -1.07 24.80 -12.17
N ASP A 112 0.08 24.22 -12.50
CA ASP A 112 0.23 22.81 -12.82
C ASP A 112 1.56 22.27 -12.31
N ALA A 113 1.56 21.01 -11.86
CA ALA A 113 2.75 20.27 -11.42
C ALA A 113 2.95 19.02 -12.29
N PHE A 114 4.20 18.75 -12.65
CA PHE A 114 4.63 17.64 -13.49
C PHE A 114 5.73 16.88 -12.78
N HIS A 115 5.78 15.56 -12.96
CA HIS A 115 6.87 14.74 -12.44
C HIS A 115 7.34 13.73 -13.49
N THR A 116 8.50 13.11 -13.25
CA THR A 116 9.18 12.30 -14.27
C THR A 116 8.59 10.91 -14.47
N TYR A 117 7.82 10.41 -13.51
CA TYR A 117 7.20 9.08 -13.62
C TYR A 117 5.88 9.09 -14.42
N GLU A 118 5.10 10.17 -14.38
CA GLU A 118 3.90 10.34 -15.22
C GLU A 118 3.87 11.73 -15.92
N PRO A 119 4.79 12.01 -16.87
CA PRO A 119 4.93 13.34 -17.47
C PRO A 119 3.70 13.81 -18.25
N ASP A 120 2.88 12.87 -18.74
CA ASP A 120 1.66 13.15 -19.52
C ASP A 120 0.42 13.41 -18.64
N LYS A 121 0.56 13.36 -17.31
CA LYS A 121 -0.53 13.54 -16.36
C LYS A 121 -0.20 14.63 -15.34
N PRO A 122 -0.35 15.91 -15.70
CA PRO A 122 -0.11 16.98 -14.75
C PRO A 122 -1.15 17.01 -13.64
N LEU A 123 -0.70 17.34 -12.43
CA LEU A 123 -1.57 17.66 -11.31
C LEU A 123 -1.97 19.14 -11.40
N LYS A 124 -3.26 19.44 -11.28
CA LYS A 124 -3.71 20.82 -11.22
C LYS A 124 -3.44 21.40 -9.84
N CYS A 125 -2.72 22.52 -9.78
CA CYS A 125 -2.39 23.22 -8.54
C CYS A 125 -3.41 24.30 -8.23
N TYR A 126 -3.86 24.35 -6.98
CA TYR A 126 -4.79 25.34 -6.46
C TYR A 126 -4.13 26.15 -5.35
N SER A 127 -4.35 27.47 -5.35
CA SER A 127 -3.96 28.30 -4.21
C SER A 127 -4.85 27.94 -3.02
N TYR A 128 -4.20 27.59 -1.91
CA TYR A 128 -4.89 27.04 -0.75
C TYR A 128 -4.02 27.21 0.50
N HIS A 129 -4.28 28.25 1.27
CA HIS A 129 -3.51 28.62 2.46
C HIS A 129 -4.17 28.09 3.74
N VAL A 130 -3.64 26.98 4.25
CA VAL A 130 -4.09 26.36 5.50
C VAL A 130 -2.91 26.15 6.44
N ASP A 131 -3.05 26.67 7.66
CA ASP A 131 -2.05 26.56 8.71
C ASP A 131 -1.98 25.16 9.34
N LYS A 132 -0.83 24.89 9.97
CA LYS A 132 -0.54 23.65 10.71
C LYS A 132 -0.66 22.40 9.84
N LEU A 133 -0.18 22.47 8.62
CA LEU A 133 -0.11 21.37 7.67
C LEU A 133 0.81 20.25 8.19
N TYR A 134 2.02 20.58 8.63
CA TYR A 134 3.00 19.61 9.10
C TYR A 134 4.01 20.31 10.01
N GLN A 135 4.57 19.60 10.99
CA GLN A 135 5.65 20.13 11.82
C GLN A 135 6.96 19.45 11.41
N LEU A 136 7.95 20.26 11.04
CA LEU A 136 9.30 19.78 10.72
C LEU A 136 10.00 19.24 11.97
N ASP A 137 11.03 18.43 11.76
CA ASP A 137 11.83 17.85 12.86
C ASP A 137 12.51 18.93 13.73
N ASP A 138 12.74 20.13 13.17
CA ASP A 138 13.26 21.30 13.90
C ASP A 138 12.18 22.07 14.69
N GLY A 139 10.94 21.54 14.72
CA GLY A 139 9.80 22.08 15.46
C GLY A 139 9.01 23.17 14.73
N LYS A 140 9.42 23.58 13.51
CA LYS A 140 8.71 24.62 12.77
C LYS A 140 7.44 24.09 12.12
N TRP A 141 6.36 24.86 12.25
CA TRP A 141 5.10 24.57 11.57
C TRP A 141 5.12 25.04 10.12
N CYS A 142 4.59 24.20 9.25
CA CYS A 142 4.32 24.48 7.85
C CYS A 142 2.85 24.85 7.65
N SER A 143 2.61 25.79 6.74
CA SER A 143 1.31 26.10 6.19
C SER A 143 1.33 25.74 4.71
N SER A 144 0.22 25.23 4.18
CA SER A 144 0.07 25.05 2.73
C SER A 144 0.03 26.41 2.03
N ALA A 145 0.59 26.48 0.83
CA ALA A 145 0.45 27.62 -0.09
C ALA A 145 -0.31 27.20 -1.34
N TYR A 146 0.04 26.01 -1.88
CA TYR A 146 -0.65 25.42 -3.02
C TYR A 146 -0.81 23.92 -2.83
N VAL A 147 -1.94 23.37 -3.27
CA VAL A 147 -2.21 21.92 -3.29
C VAL A 147 -2.46 21.50 -4.73
N CYS A 148 -1.60 20.62 -5.25
CA CYS A 148 -1.70 20.05 -6.58
C CYS A 148 -2.28 18.64 -6.51
N ASN A 149 -3.28 18.35 -7.35
CA ASN A 149 -3.98 17.07 -7.36
C ASN A 149 -4.59 16.75 -8.74
N HIS A 150 -5.00 15.50 -8.93
CA HIS A 150 -5.69 15.03 -10.15
C HIS A 150 -7.21 15.26 -10.16
N ARG A 151 -7.79 15.92 -9.12
CA ARG A 151 -9.25 16.04 -8.94
C ARG A 151 -9.92 17.02 -9.90
N GLY A 152 -9.15 17.95 -10.48
CA GLY A 152 -9.71 19.03 -11.30
C GLY A 152 -10.53 20.05 -10.50
N SER A 153 -10.40 20.04 -9.17
CA SER A 153 -10.97 21.06 -8.26
C SER A 153 -10.01 21.35 -7.10
N PRO A 154 -10.17 22.48 -6.39
CA PRO A 154 -9.45 22.72 -5.14
C PRO A 154 -9.66 21.57 -4.17
N TYR A 155 -8.64 21.28 -3.36
CA TYR A 155 -8.76 20.27 -2.33
C TYR A 155 -9.80 20.72 -1.29
N VAL A 156 -10.78 19.86 -0.99
CA VAL A 156 -11.81 20.14 0.02
C VAL A 156 -11.35 19.61 1.37
N LYS A 157 -11.10 20.50 2.34
CA LYS A 157 -10.84 20.08 3.73
C LYS A 157 -12.04 19.35 4.32
N PRO A 158 -11.84 18.23 5.03
CA PRO A 158 -12.90 17.59 5.79
C PRO A 158 -13.48 18.52 6.86
N GLY A 159 -14.81 18.62 6.95
CA GLY A 159 -15.51 19.35 8.02
C GLY A 159 -15.49 20.88 7.95
N GLY A 160 -14.94 21.49 6.90
CA GLY A 160 -14.81 22.94 6.81
C GLY A 160 -15.36 23.52 5.52
N GLY A 161 -16.67 23.70 5.45
CA GLY A 161 -17.29 24.53 4.43
C GLY A 161 -16.84 25.98 4.57
N SER A 162 -16.23 26.53 3.52
CA SER A 162 -16.44 27.91 3.12
C SER A 162 -16.15 28.09 1.64
N GLY A 163 -17.21 28.36 0.90
CA GLY A 163 -17.18 29.15 -0.34
C GLY A 163 -16.83 28.42 -1.63
N GLY A 164 -17.84 27.83 -2.28
CA GLY A 164 -17.75 27.44 -3.69
C GLY A 164 -18.79 26.39 -4.06
N GLY A 165 -19.96 26.84 -4.54
CA GLY A 165 -21.13 26.02 -4.76
C GLY A 165 -20.91 24.79 -5.66
N GLY A 166 -21.45 23.66 -5.20
CA GLY A 166 -21.61 22.43 -5.94
C GLY A 166 -22.39 21.47 -5.06
N GLY A 167 -23.72 21.54 -5.14
CA GLY A 167 -24.61 20.65 -4.39
C GLY A 167 -24.30 19.19 -4.73
N GLY A 168 -23.90 18.44 -3.71
CA GLY A 168 -23.73 17.00 -3.78
C GLY A 168 -24.02 16.44 -2.39
N ASP A 169 -25.07 15.64 -2.32
CA ASP A 169 -25.60 14.97 -1.14
C ASP A 169 -24.49 14.40 -0.24
N GLY A 170 -24.60 14.60 1.07
CA GLY A 170 -23.60 14.24 2.08
C GLY A 170 -23.53 12.73 2.32
N GLY A 171 -23.17 11.98 1.29
CA GLY A 171 -22.95 10.53 1.39
C GLY A 171 -21.78 10.24 2.33
N LYS A 172 -21.97 9.25 3.20
CA LYS A 172 -20.92 8.72 4.07
C LYS A 172 -19.85 8.03 3.23
N ASP A 173 -18.61 8.12 3.67
CA ASP A 173 -17.51 7.41 3.03
C ASP A 173 -17.67 5.91 3.24
N GLU A 174 -17.40 5.13 2.20
CA GLU A 174 -17.47 3.68 2.25
C GLU A 174 -16.09 3.12 2.58
N MET A 175 -15.98 2.44 3.72
CA MET A 175 -14.76 1.70 4.04
C MET A 175 -14.66 0.47 3.16
N ARG A 176 -13.51 0.31 2.50
CA ARG A 176 -13.20 -0.79 1.61
C ARG A 176 -11.86 -1.41 1.99
N ILE A 177 -11.75 -2.71 1.74
CA ILE A 177 -10.47 -3.41 1.79
C ILE A 177 -10.27 -4.05 0.43
N THR A 178 -9.23 -3.62 -0.27
CA THR A 178 -8.88 -4.17 -1.58
C THR A 178 -7.59 -4.95 -1.46
N GLY A 179 -7.46 -6.05 -2.19
CA GLY A 179 -6.26 -6.87 -2.17
C GLY A 179 -5.86 -7.36 -3.54
N SER A 180 -4.57 -7.69 -3.67
CA SER A 180 -3.95 -8.13 -4.90
C SER A 180 -2.99 -9.28 -4.65
N THR A 181 -3.03 -10.28 -5.53
CA THR A 181 -2.10 -11.41 -5.56
C THR A 181 -1.61 -11.68 -6.99
N ASN A 182 -0.67 -12.63 -7.14
CA ASN A 182 -0.10 -13.08 -8.41
C ASN A 182 -0.36 -14.59 -8.64
N SER A 183 0.18 -15.13 -9.72
CA SER A 183 0.07 -16.55 -10.08
C SER A 183 1.06 -17.47 -9.37
N ASP A 184 1.81 -16.98 -8.38
CA ASP A 184 2.70 -17.79 -7.55
C ASP A 184 1.94 -18.40 -6.38
N TRP A 185 2.01 -19.72 -6.25
CA TRP A 185 1.34 -20.46 -5.18
C TRP A 185 2.34 -21.34 -4.44
N VAL A 186 2.02 -21.60 -3.17
CA VAL A 186 2.76 -22.50 -2.29
C VAL A 186 1.88 -23.69 -1.94
N GLU A 187 2.47 -24.87 -1.83
CA GLU A 187 1.80 -26.07 -1.33
C GLU A 187 2.38 -26.43 0.04
N LEU A 188 1.52 -26.47 1.05
CA LEU A 188 1.88 -26.74 2.44
C LEU A 188 1.28 -28.08 2.87
N ARG A 189 2.11 -28.92 3.52
CA ARG A 189 1.66 -30.20 4.09
C ARG A 189 1.14 -30.00 5.51
N ASP A 190 0.02 -30.64 5.82
CA ASP A 190 -0.61 -30.68 7.15
C ASP A 190 -0.91 -29.29 7.76
N ARG A 191 -1.18 -28.31 6.90
CA ARG A 191 -1.54 -26.93 7.27
C ARG A 191 -2.84 -26.49 6.63
N THR A 192 -3.56 -25.60 7.30
CA THR A 192 -4.73 -24.90 6.74
C THR A 192 -4.37 -23.46 6.40
N ALA A 193 -5.01 -22.87 5.39
CA ALA A 193 -4.80 -21.46 5.05
C ALA A 193 -5.06 -20.56 6.26
N GLN A 194 -6.10 -20.85 7.03
CA GLN A 194 -6.41 -20.16 8.28
C GLN A 194 -5.24 -20.20 9.28
N SER A 195 -4.66 -21.39 9.54
CA SER A 195 -3.53 -21.52 10.48
C SER A 195 -2.28 -20.74 10.06
N VAL A 196 -2.08 -20.56 8.76
CA VAL A 196 -0.99 -19.76 8.20
C VAL A 196 -1.28 -18.27 8.38
N ILE A 197 -2.50 -17.85 8.04
CA ILE A 197 -2.94 -16.46 8.16
C ILE A 197 -2.98 -15.98 9.62
N GLU A 198 -3.37 -16.83 10.57
CA GLU A 198 -3.40 -16.51 12.00
C GLU A 198 -2.02 -16.10 12.57
N THR A 199 -0.93 -16.40 11.86
CA THR A 199 0.42 -15.94 12.24
C THR A 199 0.54 -14.42 12.26
N VAL A 200 -0.28 -13.68 11.51
CA VAL A 200 -0.28 -12.20 11.50
C VAL A 200 -0.47 -11.61 12.88
N ARG A 201 -1.32 -12.22 13.72
CA ARG A 201 -1.62 -11.72 15.07
C ARG A 201 -0.41 -11.77 16.00
N LYS A 202 0.56 -12.65 15.70
CA LYS A 202 1.82 -12.75 16.47
C LYS A 202 2.79 -11.61 16.16
N THR A 203 2.55 -10.88 15.07
CA THR A 203 3.41 -9.78 14.61
C THR A 203 2.95 -8.43 15.14
N PHE A 204 1.77 -8.36 15.75
CA PHE A 204 1.20 -7.10 16.22
C PHE A 204 1.85 -6.65 17.52
N ASP A 205 2.26 -5.39 17.51
CA ASP A 205 2.54 -4.62 18.71
C ASP A 205 1.40 -3.61 18.89
N ASN A 206 0.74 -3.63 20.04
CA ASN A 206 -0.49 -2.86 20.27
C ASN A 206 -0.23 -1.34 20.29
N ASP A 207 1.01 -0.92 20.48
CA ASP A 207 1.42 0.48 20.55
C ASP A 207 2.11 0.97 19.26
N SER A 208 2.17 0.12 18.23
CA SER A 208 2.86 0.39 16.98
C SER A 208 1.89 0.54 15.81
N HIS A 209 2.25 1.44 14.88
CA HIS A 209 1.61 1.52 13.57
C HIS A 209 2.02 0.37 12.65
N ASP A 210 3.15 -0.27 12.94
CA ASP A 210 3.76 -1.33 12.14
C ASP A 210 3.81 -2.67 12.90
N CYS A 211 3.84 -3.79 12.18
CA CYS A 211 4.11 -5.11 12.76
C CYS A 211 5.57 -5.53 12.66
N ASP A 212 5.92 -6.52 13.48
CA ASP A 212 7.15 -7.29 13.36
C ASP A 212 7.23 -7.98 11.99
N ARG A 213 8.34 -7.75 11.28
CA ARG A 213 8.62 -8.28 9.95
C ARG A 213 9.43 -9.57 9.97
N SER A 214 9.73 -10.09 11.16
CA SER A 214 10.48 -11.32 11.35
C SER A 214 9.82 -12.51 10.66
N GLU A 215 10.64 -13.37 10.07
CA GLU A 215 10.16 -14.60 9.43
C GLU A 215 9.61 -15.58 10.48
N ILE A 216 8.42 -16.12 10.22
CA ILE A 216 7.79 -17.14 11.06
C ILE A 216 7.83 -18.48 10.31
N ASP A 217 8.33 -19.53 10.97
CA ASP A 217 8.29 -20.89 10.44
C ASP A 217 6.84 -21.42 10.43
N ILE A 218 6.36 -21.80 9.24
CA ILE A 218 5.02 -22.38 9.04
C ILE A 218 5.06 -23.89 8.75
N GLY A 219 6.24 -24.50 8.82
CA GLY A 219 6.49 -25.91 8.58
C GLY A 219 6.75 -26.27 7.12
N SER A 220 7.07 -27.53 6.86
CA SER A 220 7.36 -28.05 5.51
C SER A 220 8.51 -27.33 4.78
N GLY A 221 9.44 -26.72 5.53
CA GLY A 221 10.52 -25.93 4.96
C GLY A 221 10.05 -24.60 4.35
N CYS A 222 8.93 -24.07 4.84
CA CYS A 222 8.37 -22.79 4.43
C CYS A 222 8.36 -21.79 5.59
N ARG A 223 8.55 -20.51 5.25
CA ARG A 223 8.45 -19.39 6.19
C ARG A 223 7.54 -18.31 5.63
N ILE A 224 6.90 -17.57 6.51
CA ILE A 224 6.08 -16.40 6.17
C ILE A 224 6.68 -15.14 6.77
N SER A 225 6.68 -14.05 6.02
CA SER A 225 6.99 -12.72 6.52
C SER A 225 5.80 -11.80 6.30
N TRP A 226 5.58 -10.88 7.22
CA TRP A 226 4.49 -9.91 7.16
C TRP A 226 5.06 -8.51 6.96
N LYS A 227 4.33 -7.69 6.20
CA LYS A 227 4.57 -6.26 6.05
C LYS A 227 3.26 -5.57 6.36
N CYS A 228 3.20 -4.76 7.40
CA CYS A 228 1.98 -4.05 7.70
C CYS A 228 2.23 -2.69 8.32
N HIS A 229 1.31 -1.79 8.01
CA HIS A 229 1.23 -0.42 8.48
C HIS A 229 -0.25 -0.07 8.62
N GLY A 230 -0.67 0.55 9.72
CA GLY A 230 -2.08 0.90 9.90
C GLY A 230 -2.32 1.95 10.96
N ASP A 231 -3.44 2.66 10.80
CA ASP A 231 -3.94 3.65 11.76
C ASP A 231 -4.50 2.94 13.03
N PRO A 232 -3.91 3.16 14.22
CA PRO A 232 -4.37 2.62 15.49
C PRO A 232 -5.75 3.14 15.89
N ALA A 233 -6.10 4.38 15.54
CA ALA A 233 -7.39 4.97 15.87
C ALA A 233 -8.55 4.20 15.20
N LEU A 234 -8.30 3.68 14.01
CA LEU A 234 -9.25 2.86 13.25
C LEU A 234 -9.09 1.36 13.51
N LYS A 235 -8.08 0.95 14.30
CA LYS A 235 -7.68 -0.45 14.47
C LYS A 235 -7.43 -1.13 13.12
N ALA A 236 -6.80 -0.41 12.19
CA ALA A 236 -6.68 -0.83 10.79
C ALA A 236 -5.99 -2.20 10.66
N LEU A 237 -4.93 -2.46 11.44
CA LEU A 237 -4.24 -3.76 11.44
C LEU A 237 -5.18 -4.91 11.88
N ALA A 238 -5.96 -4.72 12.94
CA ALA A 238 -6.90 -5.74 13.41
C ALA A 238 -8.03 -6.02 12.40
N ARG A 239 -8.52 -4.98 11.72
CA ARG A 239 -9.54 -5.10 10.66
C ARG A 239 -8.98 -5.82 9.44
N MET A 240 -7.78 -5.46 8.98
CA MET A 240 -7.12 -6.13 7.86
C MET A 240 -6.79 -7.59 8.18
N ALA A 241 -6.31 -7.92 9.39
CA ALA A 241 -6.12 -9.32 9.79
C ALA A 241 -7.42 -10.13 9.76
N SER A 242 -8.53 -9.54 10.22
CA SER A 242 -9.85 -10.18 10.13
C SER A 242 -10.27 -10.40 8.66
N ALA A 243 -9.94 -9.46 7.77
CA ALA A 243 -10.17 -9.61 6.33
C ALA A 243 -9.39 -10.78 5.73
N PHE A 244 -8.12 -10.97 6.11
CA PHE A 244 -7.35 -12.16 5.70
C PHE A 244 -7.96 -13.45 6.25
N GLU A 245 -8.36 -13.48 7.52
CA GLU A 245 -8.98 -14.66 8.13
C GLU A 245 -10.26 -15.07 7.42
N ASP A 246 -11.15 -14.12 7.11
CA ASP A 246 -12.41 -14.40 6.41
C ASP A 246 -12.19 -14.79 4.95
N THR A 247 -11.18 -14.18 4.31
CA THR A 247 -10.73 -14.58 2.97
C THR A 247 -10.22 -16.02 2.97
N SER A 248 -9.44 -16.40 3.98
CA SER A 248 -8.81 -17.73 4.06
C SER A 248 -9.79 -18.89 4.13
N LYS A 249 -11.04 -18.61 4.52
CA LYS A 249 -12.14 -19.58 4.61
C LYS A 249 -12.83 -19.82 3.26
N LYS A 250 -12.50 -19.05 2.21
CA LYS A 250 -13.13 -19.20 0.89
C LYS A 250 -12.41 -20.24 0.05
N ASP A 251 -13.19 -21.11 -0.59
CA ASP A 251 -12.68 -22.19 -1.46
C ASP A 251 -11.94 -21.67 -2.71
N LYS A 252 -12.14 -20.40 -3.07
CA LYS A 252 -11.41 -19.72 -4.15
C LYS A 252 -10.02 -19.22 -3.72
N PHE A 253 -9.82 -19.04 -2.42
CA PHE A 253 -8.55 -18.55 -1.88
C PHE A 253 -7.54 -19.68 -1.65
N SER A 254 -8.02 -20.86 -1.28
CA SER A 254 -7.16 -22.02 -1.07
C SER A 254 -7.80 -23.29 -1.58
N SER A 255 -6.98 -24.22 -2.04
CA SER A 255 -7.43 -25.55 -2.47
C SER A 255 -6.80 -26.63 -1.60
N LYS A 256 -7.53 -27.72 -1.35
CA LYS A 256 -7.07 -28.85 -0.56
C LYS A 256 -6.98 -30.10 -1.43
N ARG A 257 -5.93 -30.89 -1.22
CA ARG A 257 -5.76 -32.21 -1.83
C ARG A 257 -5.34 -33.21 -0.76
N GLU A 258 -5.97 -34.37 -0.76
CA GLU A 258 -5.55 -35.50 0.07
C GLU A 258 -4.89 -36.55 -0.81
N VAL A 259 -3.77 -37.11 -0.33
CA VAL A 259 -3.08 -38.22 -0.98
C VAL A 259 -3.09 -39.40 -0.01
N ASN A 260 -3.78 -40.45 -0.41
CA ASN A 260 -3.86 -41.69 0.37
C ASN A 260 -2.83 -42.69 -0.14
N TRP A 261 -2.11 -43.33 0.78
CA TRP A 261 -1.19 -44.41 0.48
C TRP A 261 -1.18 -45.44 1.59
N ASP A 262 -1.07 -46.70 1.19
CA ASP A 262 -1.13 -47.81 2.14
C ASP A 262 0.27 -48.11 2.69
N VAL A 263 0.35 -48.18 4.01
CA VAL A 263 1.58 -48.52 4.73
C VAL A 263 1.39 -49.87 5.36
N CYS A 264 2.37 -50.74 5.17
CA CYS A 264 2.40 -51.97 5.92
C CYS A 264 2.71 -51.67 7.40
N LYS A 265 1.71 -51.79 8.27
CA LYS A 265 1.89 -51.62 9.72
C LYS A 265 2.50 -52.86 10.35
N VAL A 266 2.12 -54.04 9.84
CA VAL A 266 2.62 -55.33 10.34
C VAL A 266 3.12 -56.16 9.15
N PRO A 267 4.43 -56.16 8.87
CA PRO A 267 5.05 -57.06 7.90
C PRO A 267 4.85 -58.52 8.32
N ASP A 268 4.67 -59.42 7.36
CA ASP A 268 4.66 -60.85 7.62
C ASP A 268 6.11 -61.35 7.78
N THR A 269 6.40 -61.85 8.97
CA THR A 269 7.73 -62.37 9.33
C THR A 269 7.75 -63.89 9.46
N ARG A 270 6.67 -64.58 9.09
CA ARG A 270 6.63 -66.05 9.10
C ARG A 270 7.47 -66.62 7.95
N PRO A 271 8.19 -67.73 8.17
CA PRO A 271 8.98 -68.37 7.12
C PRO A 271 8.15 -68.68 5.87
N GLY A 272 8.63 -68.25 4.70
CA GLY A 272 7.96 -68.43 3.41
C GLY A 272 6.95 -67.34 3.03
N HIS A 273 6.79 -66.32 3.88
CA HIS A 273 5.90 -65.17 3.66
C HIS A 273 6.63 -63.83 3.74
N GLU A 274 7.97 -63.82 3.74
CA GLU A 274 8.78 -62.62 3.84
C GLU A 274 8.45 -61.62 2.72
N GLY A 275 8.16 -60.36 3.10
CA GLY A 275 7.78 -59.29 2.17
C GLY A 275 6.26 -59.15 1.96
N GLN A 276 5.43 -60.07 2.47
CA GLN A 276 3.99 -59.88 2.52
C GLN A 276 3.62 -58.95 3.69
N CYS A 277 2.46 -58.30 3.61
CA CYS A 277 1.94 -57.49 4.70
C CYS A 277 0.69 -58.13 5.31
N ARG A 278 0.67 -58.26 6.64
CA ARG A 278 -0.47 -58.81 7.38
C ARG A 278 -1.52 -57.75 7.72
N GLN A 279 -1.09 -56.50 7.87
CA GLN A 279 -1.98 -55.40 8.21
C GLN A 279 -1.56 -54.13 7.49
N TRP A 280 -2.39 -53.73 6.52
CA TRP A 280 -2.30 -52.44 5.85
C TRP A 280 -3.00 -51.37 6.67
N VAL A 281 -2.41 -50.17 6.71
CA VAL A 281 -3.04 -48.97 7.22
C VAL A 281 -2.89 -47.88 6.19
N THR A 282 -4.02 -47.31 5.76
CA THR A 282 -4.02 -46.15 4.87
C THR A 282 -3.58 -44.92 5.65
N LYS A 283 -2.52 -44.26 5.17
CA LYS A 283 -2.13 -42.92 5.61
C LYS A 283 -2.65 -41.89 4.61
N THR A 284 -3.05 -40.74 5.15
CA THR A 284 -3.58 -39.62 4.37
C THR A 284 -2.69 -38.41 4.60
N ASP A 285 -1.97 -37.99 3.56
CA ASP A 285 -1.23 -36.74 3.55
C ASP A 285 -2.14 -35.63 3.03
N ARG A 286 -2.23 -34.52 3.79
CA ARG A 286 -3.08 -33.38 3.43
C ARG A 286 -2.22 -32.23 2.92
N TYR A 287 -2.52 -31.78 1.72
CA TYR A 287 -1.86 -30.65 1.06
C TYR A 287 -2.83 -29.51 0.88
N MET A 288 -2.36 -28.29 1.12
CA MET A 288 -3.11 -27.07 0.92
C MET A 288 -2.32 -26.12 0.03
N LYS A 289 -2.97 -25.62 -1.03
CA LYS A 289 -2.42 -24.56 -1.88
C LYS A 289 -3.03 -23.22 -1.50
N MET A 290 -2.19 -22.20 -1.39
CA MET A 290 -2.60 -20.80 -1.20
C MET A 290 -1.65 -19.85 -1.94
N PRO A 291 -2.04 -18.59 -2.16
CA PRO A 291 -1.17 -17.64 -2.83
C PRO A 291 0.13 -17.45 -2.05
N ARG A 292 1.22 -17.26 -2.77
CA ARG A 292 2.54 -17.00 -2.18
C ARG A 292 2.61 -15.60 -1.58
N VAL A 293 1.99 -14.63 -2.27
CA VAL A 293 1.96 -13.22 -1.89
C VAL A 293 0.52 -12.73 -1.89
N LEU A 294 0.14 -11.94 -0.90
CA LEU A 294 -1.10 -11.18 -0.94
C LEU A 294 -0.86 -9.86 -0.23
N ASP A 295 -1.18 -8.77 -0.92
CA ASP A 295 -1.19 -7.41 -0.36
C ASP A 295 -2.63 -6.94 -0.27
N VAL A 296 -2.98 -6.25 0.82
CA VAL A 296 -4.27 -5.60 1.03
C VAL A 296 -4.08 -4.15 1.48
N THR A 297 -4.99 -3.30 1.05
CA THR A 297 -5.08 -1.89 1.41
C THR A 297 -6.47 -1.61 1.98
N MET A 298 -6.52 -0.92 3.12
CA MET A 298 -7.75 -0.42 3.71
C MET A 298 -7.89 1.06 3.38
N ASP A 299 -8.96 1.44 2.70
CA ASP A 299 -9.25 2.80 2.29
C ASP A 299 -10.71 3.18 2.54
N ASN A 300 -10.97 4.48 2.68
CA ASN A 300 -12.33 5.03 2.68
C ASN A 300 -12.57 5.68 1.33
N VAL A 301 -13.51 5.16 0.55
CA VAL A 301 -13.89 5.73 -0.75
C VAL A 301 -15.07 6.67 -0.56
N PRO A 302 -14.91 7.97 -0.84
CA PRO A 302 -16.01 8.90 -0.72
C PRO A 302 -17.01 8.73 -1.88
N PRO A 303 -18.25 9.25 -1.74
CA PRO A 303 -19.25 9.15 -2.78
C PRO A 303 -18.79 9.74 -4.11
N ALA A 304 -19.20 9.11 -5.21
CA ALA A 304 -18.92 9.61 -6.56
C ALA A 304 -19.40 11.06 -6.72
N GLY A 305 -18.54 11.93 -7.26
CA GLY A 305 -18.85 13.36 -7.44
C GLY A 305 -18.63 14.23 -6.20
N SER A 306 -18.20 13.67 -5.07
CA SER A 306 -17.94 14.46 -3.85
C SER A 306 -16.66 15.31 -3.90
N GLY A 307 -15.77 15.07 -4.87
CA GLY A 307 -14.48 15.77 -4.98
C GLY A 307 -13.48 15.46 -3.85
N ARG A 308 -13.79 14.51 -2.97
CA ARG A 308 -12.88 13.96 -1.95
C ARG A 308 -12.12 12.77 -2.57
N ASN A 309 -10.84 12.53 -2.21
CA ASN A 309 -10.16 11.30 -2.63
C ASN A 309 -10.48 10.18 -1.65
N PRO A 310 -10.20 8.93 -2.06
CA PRO A 310 -9.99 7.88 -1.12
C PRO A 310 -8.85 8.18 -0.13
N SER A 311 -9.11 8.00 1.16
CA SER A 311 -8.09 8.07 2.21
C SER A 311 -7.60 6.65 2.51
N THR A 312 -6.29 6.41 2.40
CA THR A 312 -5.71 5.11 2.81
C THR A 312 -5.45 5.11 4.32
N HIS A 313 -5.94 4.08 5.01
CA HIS A 313 -5.86 3.93 6.47
C HIS A 313 -4.90 2.81 6.90
N GLY A 314 -4.43 1.99 5.96
CA GLY A 314 -3.42 0.99 6.23
C GLY A 314 -3.15 0.08 5.04
N THR A 315 -2.01 -0.59 5.10
CA THR A 315 -1.58 -1.63 4.16
C THR A 315 -1.12 -2.84 4.95
N MET A 316 -1.43 -4.03 4.47
CA MET A 316 -0.96 -5.28 5.07
C MET A 316 -0.70 -6.30 3.98
N GLY A 317 0.39 -7.04 4.07
CA GLY A 317 0.70 -8.09 3.12
C GLY A 317 1.57 -9.17 3.73
N TYR A 318 1.58 -10.33 3.08
CA TYR A 318 2.48 -11.41 3.42
C TYR A 318 3.23 -11.91 2.20
N GLU A 319 4.39 -12.52 2.46
CA GLU A 319 5.14 -13.30 1.48
C GLU A 319 5.55 -14.63 2.12
N ILE A 320 5.24 -15.73 1.45
CA ILE A 320 5.66 -17.08 1.84
C ILE A 320 6.86 -17.50 0.98
N THR A 321 7.91 -17.98 1.64
CA THR A 321 9.09 -18.52 1.01
C THR A 321 9.20 -20.01 1.33
N CYS A 322 9.16 -20.84 0.30
CA CYS A 322 9.25 -22.30 0.39
C CYS A 322 10.42 -22.82 -0.46
N SER A 323 10.93 -24.01 -0.14
CA SER A 323 11.92 -24.72 -0.98
C SER A 323 11.38 -25.11 -2.37
N LYS A 324 10.06 -25.15 -2.55
CA LYS A 324 9.38 -25.38 -3.82
C LYS A 324 8.22 -24.39 -3.95
N SER A 325 8.17 -23.65 -5.06
CA SER A 325 7.01 -22.86 -5.47
C SER A 325 6.41 -23.44 -6.75
N MET A 326 5.12 -23.22 -6.97
CA MET A 326 4.43 -23.68 -8.18
C MET A 326 3.67 -22.53 -8.81
N TRP A 327 3.67 -22.50 -10.13
CA TRP A 327 2.87 -21.58 -10.93
C TRP A 327 1.47 -22.17 -11.11
N GLU A 328 0.41 -21.43 -10.78
CA GLU A 328 -0.98 -21.92 -10.84
C GLU A 328 -1.95 -20.87 -11.40
N CYS A 329 -2.08 -20.81 -12.74
CA CYS A 329 -3.02 -19.90 -13.41
C CYS A 329 -4.50 -20.23 -13.12
N ALA A 330 -4.84 -21.49 -12.87
CA ALA A 330 -6.23 -21.90 -12.67
C ALA A 330 -6.84 -21.30 -11.39
N LEU A 331 -6.06 -21.25 -10.31
CA LEU A 331 -6.50 -20.66 -9.04
C LEU A 331 -6.47 -19.12 -9.09
N CYS A 332 -5.46 -18.52 -9.72
CA CYS A 332 -5.45 -17.08 -10.00
C CYS A 332 -6.67 -16.66 -10.84
N SER A 333 -7.06 -17.46 -11.84
CA SER A 333 -8.29 -17.25 -12.63
C SER A 333 -9.58 -17.43 -11.81
N ALA A 334 -9.57 -18.32 -10.80
CA ALA A 334 -10.71 -18.54 -9.91
C ALA A 334 -10.93 -17.37 -8.93
N ILE A 335 -9.84 -16.74 -8.46
CA ILE A 335 -9.88 -15.43 -7.77
C ILE A 335 -10.39 -14.37 -8.77
N GLY A 336 -9.92 -14.43 -10.00
CA GLY A 336 -10.36 -13.58 -11.11
C GLY A 336 -10.03 -12.11 -10.88
N THR A 337 -10.84 -11.23 -11.46
CA THR A 337 -10.65 -9.77 -11.36
C THR A 337 -11.00 -9.22 -9.97
N ALA A 338 -11.89 -9.89 -9.22
CA ALA A 338 -12.23 -9.56 -7.83
C ALA A 338 -13.06 -10.67 -7.15
N MET A 339 -12.51 -11.32 -6.13
CA MET A 339 -13.24 -12.12 -5.15
C MET A 339 -13.75 -11.21 -4.04
N GLY A 340 -15.08 -11.04 -3.96
CA GLY A 340 -15.75 -10.31 -2.89
C GLY A 340 -16.03 -11.18 -1.66
N VAL A 341 -15.61 -10.73 -0.49
CA VAL A 341 -15.86 -11.37 0.81
C VAL A 341 -16.41 -10.33 1.79
N ILE A 342 -17.60 -10.57 2.32
CA ILE A 342 -18.09 -9.79 3.46
C ILE A 342 -17.27 -10.22 4.68
N SER A 343 -16.54 -9.29 5.30
CA SER A 343 -15.80 -9.54 6.54
C SER A 343 -16.46 -8.76 7.68
N PRO A 344 -17.25 -9.43 8.54
CA PRO A 344 -17.84 -8.78 9.73
C PRO A 344 -16.77 -8.24 10.67
N GLY A 345 -15.62 -8.92 10.79
CA GLY A 345 -14.50 -8.49 11.63
C GLY A 345 -13.78 -7.25 11.07
N ALA A 346 -13.75 -7.09 9.75
CA ALA A 346 -13.23 -5.89 9.11
C ALA A 346 -14.23 -4.72 9.07
N GLY A 347 -15.53 -5.02 9.16
CA GLY A 347 -16.60 -4.02 8.97
C GLY A 347 -16.70 -3.50 7.54
N ALA A 348 -16.17 -4.24 6.56
CA ALA A 348 -16.05 -3.83 5.16
C ALA A 348 -16.19 -5.03 4.21
N VAL A 349 -16.48 -4.73 2.94
CA VAL A 349 -16.35 -5.72 1.86
C VAL A 349 -14.88 -5.78 1.45
N VAL A 350 -14.34 -7.00 1.45
CA VAL A 350 -12.99 -7.32 1.02
C VAL A 350 -13.04 -7.74 -0.45
N SER A 351 -12.23 -7.12 -1.31
CA SER A 351 -12.16 -7.46 -2.74
C SER A 351 -10.74 -7.82 -3.12
N ILE A 352 -10.49 -9.08 -3.49
CA ILE A 352 -9.14 -9.54 -3.86
C ILE A 352 -9.09 -9.90 -5.33
N GLY A 353 -8.19 -9.27 -6.09
CA GLY A 353 -7.92 -9.60 -7.50
C GLY A 353 -6.61 -10.34 -7.68
N CYS A 354 -6.50 -11.10 -8.77
CA CYS A 354 -5.21 -11.64 -9.24
C CYS A 354 -4.75 -10.85 -10.47
N ALA A 355 -3.54 -10.26 -10.41
CA ALA A 355 -3.09 -9.27 -11.40
C ALA A 355 -2.53 -9.88 -12.70
N ALA A 356 -2.03 -11.13 -12.65
CA ALA A 356 -1.45 -11.80 -13.82
C ALA A 356 -1.46 -13.32 -13.66
N CYS A 357 -1.78 -14.02 -14.75
CA CYS A 357 -1.62 -15.47 -14.93
C CYS A 357 -0.43 -15.75 -15.83
#